data_AF-A0A7K2Q7Q7-F1
#
_entry.id   AF-A0A7K2Q7Q7-F1
#
_cell.length_a   1.000
_cell.length_b   1.000
_cell.length_c   1.000
_cell.angle_alpha   90.00
_cell.angle_beta   90.00
_cell.angle_gamma   90.00
#
_symmetry.space_group_name_H-M   'P 1'
#
loop_
_entity.id
_entity.type
_entity.pdbx_description
1 polymer ?
#
loop_
_entity_poly.entity_id
_entity_poly.type
_entity_poly.pdbx_seq_one_letter_code
_entity_poly.pdbx_strand_id
1 'polypeptide(L)'
;AERICVALVPACAAGLDAEAAAELRGHVEAVHGAIALLDEEGLGERWSAVLRALAGRDRVPGLIRGRAARLLLDEGGLPAQETARLMGLALSPAAPPPDAAGWIEGFAQDGTLLVHDERLLALVDTWLAGVPQSAFTDVLPLLRRTFGAYEPGVKRSLGELVRRGPARGAARGGAPEGFAPLPDPSRADAVLPVLALLLAGPPA
;
A
#
# COMPACT_ATOMS: atom_id res chain seq x y z
N ALA A 1 17.64 15.55 7.36
CA ALA A 1 16.58 14.51 7.42
C ALA A 1 16.17 14.10 8.85
N GLU A 2 17.03 14.21 9.87
CA GLU A 2 16.71 13.68 11.22
C GLU A 2 15.52 14.34 11.91
N ARG A 3 15.35 15.66 11.77
CA ARG A 3 14.23 16.40 12.42
C ARG A 3 12.85 15.92 11.96
N ILE A 4 12.69 15.56 10.67
CA ILE A 4 11.39 15.10 10.17
C ILE A 4 11.05 13.71 10.74
N CYS A 5 12.05 12.84 10.91
CA CYS A 5 11.83 11.51 11.49
C CYS A 5 11.34 11.58 12.94
N VAL A 6 11.77 12.59 13.70
CA VAL A 6 11.33 12.77 15.10
C VAL A 6 9.97 13.46 15.19
N ALA A 7 9.74 14.52 14.40
CA ALA A 7 8.58 15.39 14.57
C ALA A 7 7.30 14.90 13.86
N LEU A 8 7.43 14.04 12.84
CA LEU A 8 6.30 13.66 12.00
C LEU A 8 5.24 12.85 12.75
N VAL A 9 5.63 11.87 13.55
CA VAL A 9 4.66 11.01 14.26
C VAL A 9 3.79 11.82 15.24
N PRO A 10 4.35 12.71 16.10
CA PRO A 10 3.53 13.59 16.92
C PRO A 10 2.64 14.54 16.12
N ALA A 11 3.13 15.11 15.02
CA ALA A 11 2.35 16.01 14.17
C ALA A 11 1.13 15.31 13.55
N CYS A 12 1.32 14.09 13.05
CA CYS A 12 0.23 13.28 12.52
C CYS A 12 -0.77 12.82 13.58
N ALA A 13 -0.39 12.78 14.86
CA ALA A 13 -1.24 12.35 15.97
C ALA A 13 -1.92 13.52 16.72
N ALA A 14 -1.80 14.75 16.21
CA ALA A 14 -2.27 15.97 16.89
C ALA A 14 -3.79 16.24 16.75
N GLY A 15 -4.57 15.32 16.16
CA GLY A 15 -6.00 15.51 15.92
C GLY A 15 -6.29 16.29 14.64
N LEU A 16 -5.77 15.79 13.52
CA LEU A 16 -5.96 16.39 12.20
C LEU A 16 -7.40 16.19 11.70
N ASP A 17 -7.94 17.20 11.02
CA ASP A 17 -9.11 17.02 10.19
C ASP A 17 -8.77 16.32 8.86
N ALA A 18 -9.79 16.08 8.04
CA ALA A 18 -9.62 15.32 6.79
C ALA A 18 -8.76 16.04 5.74
N GLU A 19 -8.81 17.37 5.69
CA GLU A 19 -8.04 18.17 4.73
C GLU A 19 -6.57 18.21 5.11
N ALA A 20 -6.28 18.51 6.39
CA ALA A 20 -4.94 18.48 6.94
C ALA A 20 -4.32 17.07 6.87
N ALA A 21 -5.12 16.02 7.06
CA ALA A 21 -4.65 14.64 6.88
C ALA A 21 -4.26 14.33 5.42
N ALA A 22 -5.02 14.85 4.45
CA ALA A 22 -4.72 14.67 3.03
C ALA A 22 -3.45 15.42 2.60
N GLU A 23 -3.26 16.65 3.09
CA GLU A 23 -2.04 17.43 2.87
C GLU A 23 -0.81 16.74 3.47
N LEU A 24 -0.89 16.35 4.76
CA LEU A 24 0.21 15.65 5.43
C LEU A 24 0.54 14.32 4.78
N ARG A 25 -0.46 13.56 4.31
CA ARG A 25 -0.21 12.34 3.51
C ARG A 25 0.65 12.65 2.29
N GLY A 26 0.35 13.72 1.55
CA GLY A 26 1.17 14.16 0.41
C GLY A 26 2.62 14.50 0.81
N HIS A 27 2.81 15.13 1.97
CA HIS A 27 4.15 15.37 2.50
C HIS A 27 4.89 14.08 2.89
N VAL A 28 4.21 13.09 3.49
CA VAL A 28 4.79 11.78 3.79
C VAL A 28 5.31 11.11 2.52
N GLU A 29 4.53 11.16 1.44
CA GLU A 29 4.90 10.60 0.14
C GLU A 29 6.11 11.31 -0.47
N ALA A 30 6.12 12.64 -0.45
CA ALA A 30 7.24 13.43 -0.95
C ALA A 30 8.54 13.16 -0.18
N VAL A 31 8.46 13.04 1.16
CA VAL A 31 9.61 12.72 2.01
C VAL A 31 10.10 11.30 1.73
N HIS A 32 9.20 10.33 1.58
CA HIS A 32 9.58 8.97 1.23
C HIS A 32 10.32 8.90 -0.11
N GLY A 33 9.80 9.58 -1.14
CA GLY A 33 10.49 9.69 -2.43
C GLY A 33 11.87 10.36 -2.32
N ALA A 34 11.99 11.43 -1.54
CA ALA A 34 13.28 12.09 -1.32
C ALA A 34 14.28 11.20 -0.58
N ILE A 35 13.84 10.42 0.42
CA ILE A 35 14.70 9.52 1.18
C ILE A 35 15.24 8.39 0.29
N ALA A 36 14.42 7.86 -0.62
CA ALA A 36 14.86 6.86 -1.59
C ALA A 36 15.95 7.39 -2.55
N LEU A 37 16.05 8.71 -2.75
CA LEU A 37 17.05 9.34 -3.62
C LEU A 37 18.36 9.70 -2.90
N LEU A 38 18.32 9.94 -1.58
CA LEU A 38 19.45 10.50 -0.83
C LEU A 38 20.52 9.46 -0.48
N ASP A 39 20.19 8.16 -0.49
CA ASP A 39 21.10 7.03 -0.21
C ASP A 39 22.07 7.27 0.98
N GLU A 40 21.56 7.90 2.04
CA GLU A 40 22.31 8.16 3.27
C GLU A 40 22.25 6.96 4.21
N GLU A 41 23.40 6.56 4.77
CA GLU A 41 23.50 5.38 5.64
C GLU A 41 22.57 5.48 6.86
N GLY A 42 21.77 4.44 7.06
CA GLY A 42 20.78 4.32 8.14
C GLY A 42 19.56 5.25 8.02
N LEU A 43 19.48 6.13 7.02
CA LEU A 43 18.32 7.02 6.86
C LEU A 43 17.05 6.25 6.48
N GLY A 44 17.17 5.27 5.58
CA GLY A 44 16.07 4.39 5.19
C GLY A 44 15.51 3.61 6.38
N GLU A 45 16.37 3.08 7.25
CA GLU A 45 15.95 2.36 8.46
C GLU A 45 15.19 3.26 9.44
N ARG A 46 15.71 4.47 9.69
CA ARG A 46 15.04 5.47 10.53
C ARG A 46 13.68 5.85 9.96
N TRP A 47 13.59 6.06 8.65
CA TRP A 47 12.33 6.36 7.98
C TRP A 47 11.33 5.21 8.06
N SER A 48 11.80 3.98 7.83
CA SER A 48 10.99 2.78 7.96
C SER A 48 10.41 2.64 9.37
N ALA A 49 11.18 2.98 10.42
CA ALA A 49 10.68 3.03 11.79
C ALA A 49 9.57 4.08 12.00
N VAL A 50 9.69 5.25 11.38
CA VAL A 50 8.66 6.30 11.40
C VAL A 50 7.38 5.84 10.71
N LEU A 51 7.48 5.23 9.52
CA LEU A 51 6.33 4.68 8.82
C LEU A 51 5.63 3.59 9.64
N ARG A 52 6.38 2.72 10.33
CA ARG A 52 5.79 1.70 11.22
C ARG A 52 5.03 2.34 12.38
N ALA A 53 5.60 3.39 12.98
CA ALA A 53 4.96 4.13 14.05
C ALA A 53 3.69 4.87 13.57
N LEU A 54 3.69 5.42 12.35
CA LEU A 54 2.51 6.02 11.75
C LEU A 54 1.43 4.97 11.51
N ALA A 55 1.76 3.85 10.87
CA ALA A 55 0.80 2.79 10.51
C ALA A 55 0.08 2.18 11.73
N GLY A 56 0.82 1.99 12.83
CA GLY A 56 0.32 1.30 14.03
C GLY A 56 -0.38 2.17 15.07
N ARG A 57 -0.41 3.50 14.92
CA ARG A 57 -0.88 4.40 15.99
C ARG A 57 -2.30 4.90 15.71
N ASP A 58 -3.29 4.46 16.49
CA ASP A 58 -4.71 4.74 16.27
C ASP A 58 -5.11 6.23 16.35
N ARG A 59 -4.26 7.10 16.94
CA ARG A 59 -4.49 8.56 16.94
C ARG A 59 -4.12 9.24 15.63
N VAL A 60 -3.39 8.54 14.75
CA VAL A 60 -3.05 9.04 13.42
C VAL A 60 -4.25 8.77 12.50
N PRO A 61 -4.67 9.73 11.65
CA PRO A 61 -5.75 9.50 10.70
C PRO A 61 -5.51 8.26 9.83
N GLY A 62 -6.57 7.47 9.63
CA GLY A 62 -6.57 6.23 8.84
C GLY A 62 -5.92 6.42 7.48
N LEU A 63 -6.19 7.54 6.81
CA LEU A 63 -5.56 7.91 5.52
C LEU A 63 -4.04 7.85 5.54
N ILE A 64 -3.40 8.40 6.58
CA ILE A 64 -1.94 8.39 6.73
C ILE A 64 -1.47 7.00 7.15
N ARG A 65 -2.21 6.31 8.03
CA ARG A 65 -1.90 4.95 8.48
C ARG A 65 -1.86 3.96 7.33
N GLY A 66 -2.90 3.95 6.49
CA GLY A 66 -3.02 3.10 5.31
C GLY A 66 -1.93 3.38 4.31
N ARG A 67 -1.60 4.67 4.08
CA ARG A 67 -0.50 5.04 3.19
C ARG A 67 0.86 4.58 3.72
N ALA A 68 1.14 4.77 5.01
CA ALA A 68 2.39 4.33 5.61
C ALA A 68 2.54 2.79 5.56
N ALA A 69 1.46 2.05 5.82
CA ALA A 69 1.45 0.59 5.67
C ALA A 69 1.72 0.16 4.22
N ARG A 70 1.18 0.89 3.23
CA ARG A 70 1.41 0.62 1.82
C ARG A 70 2.87 0.85 1.41
N LEU A 71 3.45 1.99 1.79
CA LEU A 71 4.84 2.30 1.48
C LEU A 71 5.80 1.24 2.05
N LEU A 72 5.56 0.78 3.28
CA LEU A 72 6.35 -0.29 3.87
C LEU A 72 6.18 -1.64 3.16
N LEU A 73 4.97 -1.95 2.67
CA LEU A 73 4.71 -3.17 1.91
C LEU A 73 5.48 -3.15 0.58
N ASP A 74 5.48 -2.01 -0.11
CA ASP A 74 6.13 -1.85 -1.42
C ASP A 74 7.65 -2.01 -1.32
N GLU A 75 8.26 -1.56 -0.22
CA GLU A 75 9.69 -1.75 0.07
C GLU A 75 10.02 -3.13 0.69
N GLY A 76 9.01 -3.99 0.92
CA GLY A 76 9.20 -5.27 1.62
C GLY A 76 9.52 -5.13 3.12
N GLY A 77 9.42 -3.91 3.67
CA GLY A 77 9.66 -3.59 5.08
C GLY A 77 8.54 -4.04 6.04
N LEU A 78 7.42 -4.52 5.52
CA LEU A 78 6.30 -5.08 6.28
C LEU A 78 5.78 -6.38 5.64
N PRO A 79 5.83 -7.53 6.36
CA PRO A 79 5.30 -8.80 5.85
C PRO A 79 3.80 -8.73 5.58
N ALA A 80 3.32 -9.47 4.58
CA ALA A 80 1.91 -9.50 4.21
C ALA A 80 0.96 -9.87 5.38
N GLN A 81 1.40 -10.73 6.30
CA GLN A 81 0.61 -11.08 7.49
C GLN A 81 0.45 -9.90 8.44
N GLU A 82 1.49 -9.08 8.58
CA GLU A 82 1.42 -7.88 9.41
C GLU A 82 0.59 -6.79 8.72
N THR A 83 0.63 -6.68 7.39
CA THR A 83 -0.28 -5.80 6.63
C THR A 83 -1.72 -6.21 6.87
N ALA A 84 -2.01 -7.51 6.77
CA ALA A 84 -3.32 -8.08 7.04
C ALA A 84 -3.79 -7.78 8.48
N ARG A 85 -2.88 -7.84 9.46
CA ARG A 85 -3.17 -7.51 10.85
C ARG A 85 -3.52 -6.03 11.02
N LEU A 86 -2.73 -5.12 10.45
CA LEU A 86 -2.99 -3.67 10.49
C LEU A 86 -4.32 -3.32 9.80
N MET A 87 -4.59 -3.94 8.65
CA MET A 87 -5.84 -3.81 7.93
C MET A 87 -7.03 -4.32 8.77
N GLY A 88 -6.91 -5.51 9.37
CA GLY A 88 -7.97 -6.07 10.23
C GLY A 88 -8.27 -5.22 11.47
N LEU A 89 -7.26 -4.56 12.04
CA LEU A 89 -7.44 -3.62 13.17
C LEU A 89 -8.13 -2.33 12.72
N ALA A 90 -7.59 -1.67 11.68
CA ALA A 90 -8.09 -0.40 11.18
C ALA A 90 -9.53 -0.50 10.64
N LEU A 91 -9.90 -1.69 10.18
CA LEU A 91 -11.19 -1.93 9.56
C LEU A 91 -12.10 -2.84 10.39
N SER A 92 -11.80 -2.95 11.68
CA SER A 92 -12.64 -3.67 12.64
C SER A 92 -13.99 -2.98 12.82
N PRO A 93 -15.06 -3.70 13.24
CA PRO A 93 -16.37 -3.08 13.49
C PRO A 93 -16.37 -1.99 14.57
N ALA A 94 -15.34 -1.96 15.42
CA ALA A 94 -15.17 -0.95 16.47
C ALA A 94 -14.49 0.34 15.97
N ALA A 95 -13.90 0.33 14.78
CA ALA A 95 -13.25 1.50 14.20
C ALA A 95 -14.30 2.51 13.69
N PRO A 96 -14.07 3.83 13.88
CA PRO A 96 -14.93 4.85 13.28
C PRO A 96 -14.98 4.69 11.74
N PRO A 97 -16.17 4.66 11.11
CA PRO A 97 -16.28 4.43 9.66
C PRO A 97 -15.43 5.38 8.79
N PRO A 98 -15.29 6.69 9.10
CA PRO A 98 -14.41 7.58 8.35
C PRO A 98 -12.93 7.18 8.43
N ASP A 99 -12.47 6.68 9.57
CA ASP A 99 -11.08 6.25 9.77
C ASP A 99 -10.78 4.97 8.97
N ALA A 100 -11.70 4.00 9.04
CA ALA A 100 -11.60 2.75 8.28
C ALA A 100 -11.55 3.01 6.77
N ALA A 101 -12.44 3.85 6.26
CA ALA A 101 -12.44 4.16 4.83
C ALA A 101 -11.22 4.98 4.41
N GLY A 102 -10.79 5.94 5.23
CA GLY A 102 -9.54 6.67 5.00
C GLY A 102 -8.35 5.71 4.93
N TRP A 103 -8.31 4.70 5.80
CA TRP A 103 -7.27 3.68 5.77
C TRP A 103 -7.23 2.92 4.44
N ILE A 104 -8.38 2.47 3.93
CA ILE A 104 -8.46 1.84 2.60
C ILE A 104 -8.02 2.80 1.49
N GLU A 105 -8.46 4.06 1.55
CA GLU A 105 -8.08 5.07 0.56
C GLU A 105 -6.55 5.28 0.51
N GLY A 106 -5.92 5.44 1.67
CA GLY A 106 -4.47 5.61 1.76
C GLY A 106 -3.69 4.37 1.33
N PHE A 107 -4.25 3.18 1.55
CA PHE A 107 -3.61 1.92 1.21
C PHE A 107 -3.74 1.56 -0.28
N ALA A 108 -4.93 1.76 -0.87
CA ALA A 108 -5.26 1.27 -2.21
C ALA A 108 -4.93 2.25 -3.35
N GLN A 109 -4.71 3.54 -3.06
CA GLN A 109 -4.31 4.57 -4.02
C GLN A 109 -5.10 4.54 -5.34
N ASP A 110 -4.46 4.24 -6.48
CA ASP A 110 -5.04 4.25 -7.83
C ASP A 110 -5.60 2.90 -8.30
N GLY A 111 -5.47 1.87 -7.46
CA GLY A 111 -5.93 0.51 -7.74
C GLY A 111 -5.09 -0.27 -8.75
N THR A 112 -4.05 0.33 -9.35
CA THR A 112 -3.23 -0.34 -10.38
C THR A 112 -2.54 -1.57 -9.81
N LEU A 113 -1.95 -1.46 -8.62
CA LEU A 113 -1.29 -2.63 -8.02
C LEU A 113 -2.28 -3.71 -7.56
N LEU A 114 -3.54 -3.39 -7.28
CA LEU A 114 -4.56 -4.41 -6.98
C LEU A 114 -4.83 -5.31 -8.18
N VAL A 115 -4.62 -4.80 -9.40
CA VAL A 115 -4.73 -5.61 -10.63
C VAL A 115 -3.55 -6.56 -10.80
N HIS A 116 -2.37 -6.17 -10.31
CA HIS A 116 -1.12 -6.91 -10.53
C HIS A 116 -0.74 -7.84 -9.36
N ASP A 117 -1.23 -7.55 -8.16
CA ASP A 117 -0.95 -8.34 -6.95
C ASP A 117 -2.23 -9.01 -6.44
N GLU A 118 -2.42 -10.28 -6.82
CA GLU A 118 -3.57 -11.08 -6.38
C GLU A 118 -3.62 -11.25 -4.86
N ARG A 119 -2.50 -11.16 -4.15
CA ARG A 119 -2.46 -11.28 -2.68
C ARG A 119 -3.01 -10.02 -2.04
N LEU A 120 -2.60 -8.86 -2.56
CA LEU A 120 -3.12 -7.58 -2.14
C LEU A 120 -4.62 -7.48 -2.40
N LEU A 121 -5.06 -7.91 -3.59
CA LEU A 121 -6.47 -7.99 -3.93
C LEU A 121 -7.23 -8.92 -2.96
N ALA A 122 -6.68 -10.09 -2.66
CA ALA A 122 -7.30 -11.03 -1.72
C ALA A 122 -7.41 -10.47 -0.29
N LEU A 123 -6.46 -9.64 0.16
CA LEU A 123 -6.55 -8.95 1.46
C LEU A 123 -7.74 -7.98 1.50
N VAL A 124 -7.86 -7.13 0.48
CA VAL A 124 -8.97 -6.17 0.37
C VAL A 124 -10.31 -6.89 0.21
N ASP A 125 -10.38 -7.94 -0.61
CA ASP A 125 -11.58 -8.75 -0.84
C ASP A 125 -12.04 -9.48 0.43
N THR A 126 -11.11 -10.16 1.13
CA THR A 126 -11.41 -10.85 2.39
C THR A 126 -11.97 -9.90 3.43
N TRP A 127 -11.40 -8.69 3.51
CA TRP A 127 -11.91 -7.67 4.41
C TRP A 127 -13.31 -7.20 3.99
N LEU A 128 -13.51 -6.79 2.74
CA LEU A 128 -14.80 -6.30 2.24
C LEU A 128 -15.92 -7.32 2.47
N ALA A 129 -15.64 -8.61 2.24
CA ALA A 129 -16.57 -9.70 2.48
C ALA A 129 -16.88 -9.93 3.97
N GLY A 130 -15.99 -9.50 4.87
CA GLY A 130 -16.13 -9.61 6.32
C GLY A 130 -16.80 -8.42 7.00
N VAL A 131 -17.06 -7.32 6.28
CA VAL A 131 -17.70 -6.12 6.86
C VAL A 131 -19.16 -6.43 7.23
N PRO A 132 -19.59 -6.25 8.51
CA PRO A 132 -20.98 -6.45 8.90
C PRO A 132 -21.93 -5.52 8.14
N GLN A 133 -23.14 -5.99 7.82
CA GLN A 133 -24.13 -5.21 7.06
C GLN A 133 -24.42 -3.82 7.67
N SER A 134 -24.43 -3.72 9.00
CA SER A 134 -24.65 -2.46 9.72
C SER A 134 -23.53 -1.43 9.46
N ALA A 135 -22.27 -1.88 9.42
CA ALA A 135 -21.12 -1.01 9.15
C ALA A 135 -20.89 -0.78 7.64
N PHE A 136 -21.32 -1.74 6.81
CA PHE A 136 -21.15 -1.67 5.35
C PHE A 136 -21.81 -0.42 4.76
N THR A 137 -23.01 -0.08 5.23
CA THR A 137 -23.76 1.10 4.76
C THR A 137 -23.00 2.41 5.02
N ASP A 138 -22.26 2.49 6.13
CA ASP A 138 -21.52 3.69 6.54
C ASP A 138 -20.22 3.86 5.74
N VAL A 139 -19.55 2.75 5.39
CA VAL A 139 -18.28 2.79 4.63
C VAL A 139 -18.52 2.85 3.11
N LEU A 140 -19.67 2.39 2.62
CA LEU A 140 -19.98 2.29 1.20
C LEU A 140 -19.82 3.62 0.42
N PRO A 141 -20.28 4.78 0.91
CA PRO A 141 -20.10 6.05 0.19
C PRO A 141 -18.63 6.40 -0.03
N LEU A 142 -17.78 6.10 0.96
CA LEU A 142 -16.35 6.36 0.93
C LEU A 142 -15.65 5.37 -0.01
N LEU A 143 -15.97 4.08 0.09
CA LEU A 143 -15.47 3.06 -0.84
C LEU A 143 -15.86 3.37 -2.29
N ARG A 144 -17.11 3.82 -2.53
CA ARG A 144 -17.56 4.22 -3.86
C ARG A 144 -16.79 5.43 -4.37
N ARG A 145 -16.39 6.37 -3.50
CA ARG A 145 -15.52 7.49 -3.88
C ARG A 145 -14.11 7.00 -4.22
N THR A 146 -13.49 6.18 -3.38
CA THR A 146 -12.14 5.64 -3.58
C THR A 146 -12.05 4.81 -4.86
N PHE A 147 -12.84 3.74 -4.97
CA PHE A 147 -12.83 2.86 -6.15
C PHE A 147 -13.45 3.55 -7.38
N GLY A 148 -14.33 4.53 -7.16
CA GLY A 148 -14.90 5.36 -8.21
C GLY A 148 -13.91 6.33 -8.84
N ALA A 149 -12.81 6.66 -8.17
CA ALA A 149 -11.74 7.48 -8.73
C ALA A 149 -10.80 6.69 -9.66
N TYR A 150 -10.87 5.36 -9.67
CA TYR A 150 -9.96 4.53 -10.48
C TYR A 150 -10.23 4.71 -11.98
N GLU A 151 -9.16 4.59 -12.76
CA GLU A 151 -9.26 4.62 -14.22
C GLU A 151 -10.21 3.53 -14.74
N PRO A 152 -10.98 3.78 -15.82
CA PRO A 152 -11.94 2.81 -16.34
C PRO A 152 -11.31 1.44 -16.69
N GLY A 153 -10.05 1.42 -17.12
CA GLY A 153 -9.30 0.20 -17.40
C GLY A 153 -9.00 -0.62 -16.15
N VAL A 154 -8.61 0.05 -15.06
CA VAL A 154 -8.37 -0.58 -13.75
C VAL A 154 -9.67 -1.17 -13.21
N LYS A 155 -10.77 -0.41 -13.25
CA LYS A 155 -12.10 -0.89 -12.83
C LYS A 155 -12.54 -2.14 -13.57
N ARG A 156 -12.36 -2.16 -14.90
CA ARG A 156 -12.70 -3.34 -15.72
C ARG A 156 -11.87 -4.55 -15.32
N SER A 157 -10.56 -4.38 -15.19
CA SER A 157 -9.63 -5.47 -14.85
C SER A 157 -9.91 -6.02 -13.46
N LEU A 158 -10.13 -5.15 -12.46
CA LEU A 158 -10.53 -5.55 -11.11
C LEU A 158 -11.86 -6.32 -11.13
N GLY A 159 -12.85 -5.84 -11.90
CA GLY A 159 -14.13 -6.54 -12.06
C GLY A 159 -13.98 -7.95 -12.63
N GLU A 160 -13.11 -8.14 -13.63
CA GLU A 160 -12.81 -9.48 -14.18
C GLU A 160 -12.09 -10.38 -13.17
N LEU A 161 -11.13 -9.84 -12.41
CA LEU A 161 -10.41 -10.59 -11.37
C LEU A 161 -11.36 -11.05 -10.26
N VAL A 162 -12.22 -10.15 -9.76
CA VAL A 162 -13.23 -10.47 -8.75
C VAL A 162 -14.24 -11.49 -9.29
N ARG A 163 -14.68 -11.36 -10.55
CA ARG A 163 -15.58 -12.32 -11.21
C ARG A 163 -14.97 -13.71 -11.34
N ARG A 164 -13.67 -13.79 -11.64
CA ARG A 164 -12.91 -15.05 -11.70
C ARG A 164 -12.78 -15.71 -10.32
N GLY A 165 -12.80 -14.91 -9.25
CA GLY A 165 -12.67 -15.35 -7.86
C GLY A 165 -11.25 -15.82 -7.52
N PRO A 166 -10.96 -16.07 -6.22
CA PRO A 166 -9.67 -16.60 -5.82
C PRO A 166 -9.41 -17.91 -6.56
N ALA A 167 -8.27 -18.00 -7.25
CA ALA A 167 -7.91 -19.20 -7.99
C ALA A 167 -8.00 -20.40 -7.04
N ARG A 168 -8.97 -21.30 -7.30
CA ARG A 168 -9.09 -22.56 -6.56
C ARG A 168 -7.85 -23.40 -6.85
N GLY A 169 -6.83 -23.26 -6.01
CA GLY A 169 -5.63 -24.09 -6.04
C GLY A 169 -4.31 -23.35 -6.32
N ALA A 170 -3.91 -22.44 -5.44
CA ALA A 170 -2.48 -22.22 -5.19
C ALA A 170 -2.21 -22.70 -3.76
N ALA A 171 -1.53 -23.83 -3.64
CA ALA A 171 -1.15 -24.42 -2.36
C ALA A 171 -0.39 -23.40 -1.49
N ARG A 172 -0.66 -23.44 -0.20
CA ARG A 172 0.10 -22.75 0.85
C ARG A 172 1.60 -23.00 0.64
N GLY A 173 2.39 -21.93 0.45
CA GLY A 173 3.85 -21.96 0.70
C GLY A 173 4.78 -21.48 -0.41
N GLY A 174 4.32 -21.20 -1.63
CA GLY A 174 5.19 -20.65 -2.69
C GLY A 174 5.34 -19.12 -2.59
N ALA A 175 6.58 -18.60 -2.61
CA ALA A 175 6.81 -17.21 -3.02
C ALA A 175 6.10 -16.98 -4.38
N PRO A 176 5.56 -15.78 -4.67
CA PRO A 176 4.87 -15.56 -5.94
C PRO A 176 5.80 -15.91 -7.10
N GLU A 177 5.29 -16.50 -8.17
CA GLU A 177 6.05 -16.56 -9.41
C GLU A 177 6.44 -15.12 -9.81
N GLY A 178 7.74 -14.82 -9.82
CA GLY A 178 8.28 -13.48 -10.09
C GLY A 178 8.81 -12.70 -8.87
N PHE A 179 8.58 -13.18 -7.64
CA PHE A 179 9.09 -12.56 -6.40
C PHE A 179 9.78 -13.62 -5.53
N ALA A 180 10.59 -14.46 -6.15
CA ALA A 180 11.53 -15.29 -5.43
C ALA A 180 12.52 -14.37 -4.67
N PRO A 181 13.04 -14.80 -3.51
CA PRO A 181 14.00 -14.01 -2.72
C PRO A 181 15.30 -13.72 -3.49
N LEU A 182 15.55 -14.43 -4.59
CA LEU A 182 16.62 -14.17 -5.52
C LEU A 182 16.04 -14.09 -6.95
N PRO A 183 16.56 -13.19 -7.80
CA PRO A 183 16.16 -13.11 -9.19
C PRO A 183 16.50 -14.41 -9.93
N ASP A 184 15.65 -14.80 -10.87
CA ASP A 184 15.92 -15.90 -11.79
C ASP A 184 17.01 -15.46 -12.78
N PRO A 185 18.23 -16.05 -12.74
CA PRO A 185 19.34 -15.62 -13.57
C PRO A 185 19.03 -15.79 -15.06
N SER A 186 18.27 -16.82 -15.45
CA SER A 186 17.92 -17.05 -16.85
C SER A 186 17.00 -15.97 -17.41
N ARG A 187 16.04 -15.50 -16.61
CA ARG A 187 15.16 -14.38 -16.97
C ARG A 187 15.87 -13.03 -16.92
N ALA A 188 16.76 -12.85 -15.94
CA ALA A 188 17.58 -11.64 -15.81
C ALA A 188 18.53 -11.50 -17.02
N ASP A 189 19.21 -12.57 -17.42
CA ASP A 189 20.10 -12.57 -18.57
C ASP A 189 19.37 -12.28 -19.88
N ALA A 190 18.14 -12.78 -20.03
CA ALA A 190 17.34 -12.58 -21.24
C ALA A 190 17.00 -11.11 -21.52
N VAL A 191 16.96 -10.25 -20.50
CA VAL A 191 16.66 -8.81 -20.66
C VAL A 191 17.90 -7.93 -20.81
N LEU A 192 19.10 -8.45 -20.50
CA LEU A 192 20.36 -7.70 -20.59
C LEU A 192 20.64 -7.12 -21.99
N PRO A 193 20.39 -7.81 -23.12
CA PRO A 193 20.63 -7.23 -24.45
C PRO A 193 19.74 -6.01 -24.74
N VAL A 194 18.50 -6.04 -24.27
CA VAL A 194 17.53 -4.92 -24.44
C VAL A 194 17.92 -3.75 -23.56
N LEU A 195 18.30 -4.01 -22.30
CA LEU A 195 18.79 -2.98 -21.40
C LEU A 195 20.09 -2.34 -21.91
N ALA A 196 21.00 -3.12 -22.49
CA ALA A 196 22.21 -2.60 -23.11
C ALA A 196 21.89 -1.66 -24.28
N LEU A 197 20.92 -2.01 -25.13
CA LEU A 197 20.46 -1.13 -26.22
C LEU A 197 19.83 0.16 -25.72
N LEU A 198 19.01 0.09 -24.66
CA LEU A 198 18.32 1.25 -24.10
C LEU A 198 19.24 2.19 -23.32
N LEU A 199 20.22 1.64 -22.60
CA LEU A 199 21.06 2.39 -21.66
C LEU A 199 22.42 2.78 -22.23
N ALA A 200 22.98 2.02 -23.18
CA ALA A 200 24.29 2.33 -23.78
C ALA A 200 24.20 3.08 -25.12
N GLY A 201 23.00 3.18 -25.72
CA GLY A 201 22.83 3.66 -27.09
C GLY A 201 23.38 2.66 -28.13
N PRO A 202 23.02 2.80 -29.42
CA PRO A 202 23.51 1.87 -30.44
C PRO A 202 25.05 1.94 -30.53
N PRO A 203 25.74 0.82 -30.77
CA PRO A 203 27.17 0.84 -31.00
C PRO A 203 27.48 1.72 -32.22
N ALA A 204 28.47 2.60 -32.07
CA ALA A 204 28.98 3.47 -33.14
C ALA A 204 29.60 2.68 -34.30
#